data_AF-X1AZR6-F1
#
_entry.id   AF-X1AZR6-F1
#
_cell.length_a   1.000
_cell.length_b   1.000
_cell.length_c   1.000
_cell.angle_alpha   90.00
_cell.angle_beta   90.00
_cell.angle_gamma   90.00
#
_symmetry.space_group_name_H-M   'P 1'
#
loop_
_entity.id
_entity.type
_entity.pdbx_description
1 polymer ?
#
loop_
_entity_poly.entity_id
_entity_poly.type
_entity_poly.pdbx_seq_one_letter_code
_entity_poly.pdbx_strand_id
1 'polypeptide(L)'
;MEAGNMKVAMISPWAVKCGIFTYTRALSEALAEKGVEVYIIRLPRFGRKSDPIFKQVVNKIPVKEIDLIHVQHEYGLYNNHDPTFYNGLKRLGKPIVSTMHAVGNLGIDLVISDASDKMIVHNDFCKKRLRVDSELIHHGCKSSEIVPRNVANQSLGIDERIPVIGYCGFISHAKGIETLIEAVSKIPKSALLMGGGWHTEQGTHYITSLTMMAERLLPHRCLWLGYVPEDELATAYGAMDIVVYPSVYSTESGALLMALSHGKAVIANRLPPFREKE
;
A
#
# COMPACT_ATOMS: atom_id res chain seq x y z
N MET A 1 -1.69 25.29 -18.18
CA MET A 1 -0.26 25.35 -17.82
C MET A 1 0.39 24.10 -18.37
N GLU A 2 1.41 24.24 -19.22
CA GLU A 2 2.27 23.09 -19.53
C GLU A 2 2.97 22.65 -18.24
N ALA A 3 2.95 21.35 -17.93
CA ALA A 3 3.41 20.81 -16.66
C ALA A 3 4.92 21.03 -16.38
N GLY A 4 5.69 21.42 -17.39
CA GLY A 4 7.16 21.44 -17.39
C GLY A 4 7.83 22.51 -16.52
N ASN A 5 7.16 23.06 -15.50
CA ASN A 5 7.79 23.99 -14.55
C ASN A 5 7.09 24.02 -13.17
N MET A 6 6.21 23.05 -12.87
CA MET A 6 5.48 23.03 -11.59
C MET A 6 6.35 22.47 -10.47
N LYS A 7 6.28 23.08 -9.29
CA LYS A 7 7.01 22.65 -8.09
C LYS A 7 6.05 22.17 -7.01
N VAL A 8 6.18 20.93 -6.56
CA VAL A 8 5.23 20.28 -5.65
C VAL A 8 5.90 19.87 -4.35
N ALA A 9 5.38 20.32 -3.20
CA ALA A 9 5.71 19.72 -1.90
C ALA A 9 4.85 18.46 -1.70
N MET A 10 5.45 17.29 -1.86
CA MET A 10 4.76 16.02 -1.68
C MET A 10 5.00 15.44 -0.29
N ILE A 11 3.93 15.31 0.49
CA ILE A 11 3.96 14.88 1.89
C ILE A 11 3.58 13.41 1.99
N SER A 12 4.53 12.57 2.40
CA SER A 12 4.35 11.12 2.51
C SER A 12 5.35 10.50 3.50
N PRO A 13 5.05 9.31 4.08
CA PRO A 13 6.11 8.41 4.52
C PRO A 13 7.19 8.26 3.45
N TRP A 14 8.45 8.32 3.85
CA TRP A 14 9.58 8.24 2.91
C TRP A 14 10.68 7.31 3.41
N ALA A 15 11.23 6.51 2.49
CA ALA A 15 12.30 5.53 2.75
C ALA A 15 11.98 4.56 3.90
N VAL A 16 10.76 4.01 3.91
CA VAL A 16 10.27 3.07 4.92
C VAL A 16 9.39 1.98 4.29
N LYS A 17 9.28 0.80 4.93
CA LYS A 17 8.40 -0.30 4.50
C LYS A 17 6.92 0.11 4.54
N CYS A 18 6.39 0.59 3.42
CA CYS A 18 5.06 1.19 3.34
C CYS A 18 4.55 1.25 1.89
N GLY A 19 3.30 0.80 1.65
CA GLY A 19 2.70 0.88 0.32
C GLY A 19 2.50 2.32 -0.18
N ILE A 20 2.23 3.27 0.74
CA ILE A 20 2.11 4.70 0.40
C ILE A 20 3.47 5.26 -0.02
N PHE A 21 4.57 4.85 0.63
CA PHE A 21 5.91 5.21 0.16
C PHE A 21 6.17 4.66 -1.24
N THR A 22 5.89 3.38 -1.49
CA THR A 22 6.05 2.76 -2.82
C THR A 22 5.24 3.50 -3.89
N TYR A 23 3.97 3.80 -3.62
CA TYR A 23 3.12 4.59 -4.52
C TYR A 23 3.70 5.99 -4.76
N THR A 24 4.06 6.70 -3.70
CA THR A 24 4.55 8.08 -3.78
C THR A 24 5.88 8.17 -4.52
N ARG A 25 6.77 7.19 -4.34
CA ARG A 25 8.04 7.12 -5.08
C ARG A 25 7.76 6.98 -6.58
N ALA A 26 6.92 6.03 -6.99
CA ALA A 26 6.55 5.84 -8.39
C ALA A 26 5.87 7.09 -8.98
N LEU A 27 4.98 7.73 -8.23
CA LEU A 27 4.35 8.99 -8.64
C LEU A 27 5.37 10.12 -8.77
N SER A 28 6.31 10.25 -7.84
CA SER A 28 7.36 11.28 -7.88
C SER A 28 8.26 11.14 -9.10
N GLU A 29 8.63 9.92 -9.46
CA GLU A 29 9.45 9.60 -10.63
C GLU A 29 8.67 9.94 -11.91
N ALA A 30 7.41 9.50 -12.01
CA ALA A 30 6.57 9.80 -13.16
C ALA A 30 6.30 11.30 -13.34
N LEU A 31 6.15 12.06 -12.24
CA LEU A 31 6.01 13.51 -12.28
C LEU A 31 7.31 14.19 -12.73
N ALA A 32 8.46 13.74 -12.23
CA ALA A 32 9.77 14.26 -12.64
C ALA A 32 10.04 14.05 -14.13
N GLU A 33 9.65 12.90 -14.70
CA GLU A 33 9.71 12.63 -16.14
C GLU A 33 8.84 13.59 -16.97
N LYS A 34 7.85 14.25 -16.35
CA LYS A 34 7.01 15.30 -16.97
C LYS A 34 7.52 16.72 -16.69
N GLY A 35 8.69 16.87 -16.09
CA GLY A 35 9.31 18.17 -15.78
C GLY A 35 8.77 18.83 -14.52
N VAL A 36 8.12 18.08 -13.62
CA VAL A 36 7.66 18.58 -12.32
C VAL A 36 8.79 18.42 -11.30
N GLU A 37 9.13 19.50 -10.58
CA GLU A 37 10.06 19.42 -9.46
C GLU A 37 9.33 18.97 -8.19
N VAL A 38 9.75 17.84 -7.63
CA VAL A 38 9.09 17.23 -6.46
C VAL A 38 9.95 17.37 -5.22
N TYR A 39 9.46 18.15 -4.24
CA TYR A 39 10.05 18.32 -2.92
C TYR A 39 9.40 17.34 -1.95
N ILE A 40 10.14 16.31 -1.54
CA ILE A 40 9.64 15.33 -0.58
C ILE A 40 9.68 15.90 0.84
N ILE A 41 8.51 16.04 1.46
CA ILE A 41 8.35 16.43 2.85
C ILE A 41 8.01 15.18 3.67
N ARG A 42 9.01 14.63 4.36
CA ARG A 42 8.88 13.36 5.08
C ARG A 42 7.85 13.45 6.21
N LEU A 43 6.82 12.62 6.12
CA LEU A 43 5.86 12.34 7.19
C LEU A 43 6.37 11.15 8.05
N PRO A 44 6.40 11.26 9.39
CA PRO A 44 6.89 10.19 10.24
C PRO A 44 5.90 9.04 10.32
N ARG A 45 6.24 7.88 9.73
CA ARG A 45 5.40 6.66 9.80
C ARG A 45 5.39 6.02 11.18
N PHE A 46 6.56 5.83 11.79
CA PHE A 46 6.71 5.18 13.10
C PHE A 46 6.79 6.18 14.26
N GLY A 47 6.73 5.68 15.48
CA GLY A 47 6.80 6.48 16.70
C GLY A 47 5.48 7.18 17.09
N ARG A 48 5.49 7.81 18.27
CA ARG A 48 4.35 8.54 18.82
C ARG A 48 3.95 9.67 17.89
N LYS A 49 2.64 9.82 17.66
CA LYS A 49 2.05 10.94 16.92
C LYS A 49 1.61 12.02 17.90
N SER A 50 1.84 13.28 17.54
CA SER A 50 1.48 14.43 18.38
C SER A 50 1.39 15.70 17.55
N ASP A 51 0.61 16.68 18.01
CA ASP A 51 0.47 17.98 17.35
C ASP A 51 1.81 18.69 17.08
N PRO A 52 2.78 18.73 18.02
CA PRO A 52 4.10 19.31 17.75
C PRO A 52 4.83 18.66 16.57
N ILE A 53 4.71 17.34 16.41
CA ILE A 53 5.34 16.62 15.30
C ILE A 53 4.73 17.04 13.97
N PHE A 54 3.39 17.12 13.88
CA PHE A 54 2.74 17.55 12.63
C PHE A 54 3.00 19.02 12.32
N LYS A 55 3.06 19.89 13.34
CA LYS A 55 3.50 21.28 13.16
C LYS A 55 4.92 21.37 12.61
N GLN A 56 5.84 20.51 13.07
CA GLN A 56 7.19 20.45 12.50
C GLN A 56 7.20 19.96 11.04
N VAL A 57 6.34 19.02 10.66
CA VAL A 57 6.20 18.60 9.25
C VAL A 57 5.73 19.78 8.39
N VAL A 58 4.72 20.51 8.84
CA VAL A 58 4.22 21.72 8.15
C VAL A 58 5.32 22.77 8.02
N ASN A 59 6.08 23.03 9.09
CA ASN A 59 7.15 24.03 9.11
C ASN A 59 8.34 23.72 8.18
N LYS A 60 8.49 22.47 7.72
CA LYS A 60 9.54 22.07 6.78
C LYS A 60 9.18 22.36 5.32
N ILE A 61 7.94 22.76 5.04
CA ILE A 61 7.48 23.01 3.67
C ILE A 61 8.14 24.31 3.15
N PRO A 62 8.88 24.29 2.04
CA PRO A 62 9.53 25.46 1.47
C PRO A 62 8.52 26.31 0.68
N VAL A 63 7.62 27.00 1.38
CA VAL A 63 6.45 27.69 0.78
C VAL A 63 6.82 28.65 -0.36
N LYS A 64 8.00 29.27 -0.32
CA LYS A 64 8.44 30.21 -1.38
C LYS A 64 8.90 29.51 -2.67
N GLU A 65 9.20 28.22 -2.61
CA GLU A 65 9.76 27.44 -3.71
C GLU A 65 8.75 26.51 -4.37
N ILE A 66 7.54 26.40 -3.84
CA ILE A 66 6.54 25.43 -4.32
C ILE A 66 5.25 26.11 -4.79
N ASP A 67 4.58 25.51 -5.76
CA ASP A 67 3.30 25.95 -6.31
C ASP A 67 2.13 25.19 -5.68
N LEU A 68 2.35 23.96 -5.25
CA LEU A 68 1.32 23.02 -4.79
C LEU A 68 1.80 22.19 -3.59
N ILE A 69 0.90 21.90 -2.65
CA ILE A 69 1.10 20.89 -1.61
C ILE A 69 0.28 19.66 -1.99
N HIS A 70 0.92 18.49 -2.07
CA HIS A 70 0.26 17.21 -2.35
C HIS A 70 0.42 16.26 -1.18
N VAL A 71 -0.68 15.93 -0.49
CA VAL A 71 -0.69 15.04 0.67
C VAL A 71 -1.04 13.60 0.25
N GLN A 72 -0.27 12.64 0.73
CA GLN A 72 -0.54 11.21 0.60
C GLN A 72 -1.14 10.71 1.91
N HIS A 73 -2.47 10.66 1.96
CA HIS A 73 -3.22 10.50 3.20
C HIS A 73 -3.65 9.05 3.45
N GLU A 74 -3.46 8.60 4.68
CA GLU A 74 -4.08 7.41 5.25
C GLU A 74 -4.22 7.62 6.77
N TYR A 75 -5.36 7.23 7.34
CA TYR A 75 -5.73 7.56 8.72
C TYR A 75 -4.68 7.13 9.77
N GLY A 76 -4.09 5.95 9.59
CA GLY A 76 -3.07 5.41 10.49
C GLY A 76 -1.80 6.26 10.61
N LEU A 77 -1.54 7.16 9.64
CA LEU A 77 -0.39 8.06 9.67
C LEU A 77 -0.56 9.23 10.64
N TYR A 78 -1.81 9.61 10.93
CA TYR A 78 -2.15 10.84 11.65
C TYR A 78 -2.65 10.59 13.08
N ASN A 79 -3.27 9.43 13.34
CA ASN A 79 -3.82 9.08 14.65
C ASN A 79 -4.75 10.20 15.21
N ASN A 80 -5.65 10.70 14.37
CA ASN A 80 -6.60 11.80 14.64
C ASN A 80 -6.01 13.20 14.81
N HIS A 81 -4.72 13.40 14.52
CA HIS A 81 -4.10 14.74 14.47
C HIS A 81 -4.29 15.44 13.11
N ASP A 82 -5.12 14.89 12.22
CA ASP A 82 -5.48 15.44 10.93
C ASP A 82 -5.91 16.91 11.02
N PRO A 83 -6.80 17.34 11.96
CA PRO A 83 -7.21 18.74 12.04
C PRO A 83 -6.03 19.69 12.29
N THR A 84 -5.10 19.34 13.19
CA THR A 84 -3.91 20.17 13.45
C THR A 84 -3.03 20.29 12.21
N PHE A 85 -2.80 19.17 11.53
CA PHE A 85 -1.98 19.12 10.34
C PHE A 85 -2.57 19.94 9.19
N TYR A 86 -3.83 19.68 8.82
CA TYR A 86 -4.50 20.37 7.72
C TYR A 86 -4.77 21.85 8.00
N ASN A 87 -5.09 22.24 9.24
CA ASN A 87 -5.15 23.65 9.63
C ASN A 87 -3.81 24.35 9.47
N GLY A 88 -2.69 23.65 9.73
CA GLY A 88 -1.35 24.14 9.47
C GLY A 88 -1.11 24.37 7.99
N LEU A 89 -1.46 23.41 7.13
CA LEU A 89 -1.33 23.52 5.68
C LEU A 89 -2.16 24.68 5.11
N LYS A 90 -3.43 24.81 5.52
CA LYS A 90 -4.35 25.87 5.04
C LYS A 90 -3.79 27.27 5.30
N ARG A 91 -3.05 27.47 6.39
CA ARG A 91 -2.40 28.76 6.73
C ARG A 91 -1.21 29.10 5.82
N LEU A 92 -0.65 28.15 5.09
CA LEU A 92 0.47 28.39 4.17
C LEU A 92 0.00 29.07 2.86
N GLY A 93 -1.30 29.10 2.59
CA GLY A 93 -1.88 29.80 1.44
C GLY A 93 -1.51 29.20 0.08
N LYS A 94 -1.10 27.93 0.03
CA LYS A 94 -0.83 27.19 -1.20
C LYS A 94 -2.02 26.28 -1.53
N PRO A 95 -2.28 26.01 -2.82
CA PRO A 95 -3.19 24.95 -3.22
C PRO A 95 -2.82 23.62 -2.55
N ILE A 96 -3.82 22.87 -2.10
CA ILE A 96 -3.69 21.58 -1.42
C ILE A 96 -4.45 20.51 -2.20
N VAL A 97 -3.73 19.49 -2.64
CA VAL A 97 -4.29 18.27 -3.22
C VAL A 97 -4.08 17.14 -2.22
N SER A 98 -5.13 16.37 -1.93
CA SER A 98 -5.04 15.22 -1.01
C SER A 98 -5.45 13.94 -1.73
N THR A 99 -4.53 12.96 -1.84
CA THR A 99 -4.86 11.61 -2.29
C THR A 99 -5.22 10.75 -1.10
N MET A 100 -6.43 10.21 -1.11
CA MET A 100 -7.00 9.39 -0.05
C MET A 100 -6.74 7.91 -0.33
N HIS A 101 -5.77 7.31 0.36
CA HIS A 101 -5.47 5.86 0.27
C HIS A 101 -6.47 5.01 1.08
N ALA A 102 -7.21 5.64 1.97
CA ALA A 102 -8.35 5.07 2.68
C ALA A 102 -9.45 6.12 2.80
N VAL A 103 -10.71 5.67 2.84
CA VAL A 103 -11.89 6.53 3.00
C VAL A 103 -12.91 5.91 3.98
N GLY A 104 -13.82 6.72 4.50
CA GLY A 104 -14.96 6.27 5.29
C GLY A 104 -14.93 6.65 6.76
N ASN A 105 -13.95 7.44 7.20
CA ASN A 105 -14.02 8.17 8.47
C ASN A 105 -14.61 9.56 8.19
N LEU A 106 -15.94 9.65 8.12
CA LEU A 106 -16.65 10.84 7.63
C LEU A 106 -16.26 12.13 8.34
N GLY A 107 -15.98 12.08 9.65
CA GLY A 107 -15.56 13.27 10.41
C GLY A 107 -14.20 13.79 9.96
N ILE A 108 -13.23 12.89 9.74
CA ILE A 108 -11.91 13.25 9.25
C ILE A 108 -11.94 13.59 7.75
N ASP A 109 -12.74 12.86 6.96
CA ASP A 109 -12.90 13.10 5.53
C ASP A 109 -13.39 14.53 5.25
N LEU A 110 -14.33 15.05 6.06
CA LEU A 110 -14.80 16.43 5.97
C LEU A 110 -13.72 17.45 6.34
N VAL A 111 -12.92 17.18 7.38
CA VAL A 111 -11.79 18.05 7.78
C VAL A 111 -10.78 18.18 6.64
N ILE A 112 -10.46 17.06 5.99
CA ILE A 112 -9.51 17.03 4.88
C ILE A 112 -10.10 17.75 3.67
N SER A 113 -11.38 17.51 3.36
CA SER A 113 -12.07 18.14 2.24
C SER A 113 -12.22 19.65 2.42
N ASP A 114 -12.44 20.17 3.63
CA ASP A 114 -12.52 21.62 3.88
C ASP A 114 -11.15 22.32 3.70
N ALA A 115 -10.07 21.59 3.89
CA ALA A 115 -8.72 22.11 3.77
C ALA A 115 -8.09 21.90 2.39
N SER A 116 -8.63 21.01 1.56
CA SER A 116 -8.05 20.64 0.27
C SER A 116 -8.83 21.27 -0.88
N ASP A 117 -8.13 21.84 -1.86
CA ASP A 117 -8.73 22.34 -3.10
C ASP A 117 -9.16 21.20 -4.03
N LYS A 118 -8.47 20.06 -3.96
CA LYS A 118 -8.81 18.84 -4.68
C LYS A 118 -8.56 17.58 -3.86
N MET A 119 -9.48 16.64 -4.01
CA MET A 119 -9.40 15.31 -3.41
C MET A 119 -9.24 14.27 -4.52
N ILE A 120 -8.36 13.29 -4.33
CA ILE A 120 -8.14 12.19 -5.28
C ILE A 120 -8.46 10.86 -4.59
N VAL A 121 -9.18 9.99 -5.29
CA VAL A 121 -9.48 8.61 -4.87
C VAL A 121 -9.16 7.64 -6.01
N HIS A 122 -8.97 6.36 -5.69
CA HIS A 122 -8.43 5.37 -6.64
C HIS A 122 -9.45 4.44 -7.32
N ASN A 123 -10.70 4.47 -6.86
CA ASN A 123 -11.77 3.60 -7.33
C ASN A 123 -13.14 4.22 -7.05
N ASP A 124 -14.16 3.77 -7.79
CA ASP A 124 -15.54 4.23 -7.67
C ASP A 124 -16.13 3.92 -6.29
N PHE A 125 -15.75 2.78 -5.70
CA PHE A 125 -16.10 2.48 -4.31
C PHE A 125 -15.67 3.61 -3.36
N CYS A 126 -14.42 4.06 -3.44
CA CYS A 126 -13.93 5.15 -2.61
C CYS A 126 -14.61 6.47 -2.93
N LYS A 127 -14.81 6.79 -4.21
CA LYS A 127 -15.52 8.02 -4.65
C LYS A 127 -16.93 8.10 -4.07
N LYS A 128 -17.70 7.00 -4.14
CA LYS A 128 -19.04 6.91 -3.56
C LYS A 128 -19.03 6.98 -2.03
N ARG A 129 -18.00 6.41 -1.39
CA ARG A 129 -17.90 6.35 0.08
C ARG A 129 -17.44 7.65 0.72
N LEU A 130 -16.59 8.43 0.06
CA LEU A 130 -16.04 9.69 0.57
C LEU A 130 -17.11 10.79 0.71
N ARG A 131 -18.17 10.78 -0.12
CA ARG A 131 -19.33 11.71 -0.07
C ARG A 131 -18.99 13.20 -0.17
N VAL A 132 -17.79 13.54 -0.61
CA VAL A 132 -17.37 14.89 -0.99
C VAL A 132 -16.88 14.88 -2.43
N ASP A 133 -16.77 16.05 -3.06
CA ASP A 133 -16.25 16.13 -4.42
C ASP A 133 -14.82 15.56 -4.48
N SER A 134 -14.58 14.73 -5.48
CA SER A 134 -13.28 14.05 -5.64
C SER A 134 -13.05 13.59 -7.08
N GLU A 135 -11.80 13.69 -7.50
CA GLU A 135 -11.32 13.20 -8.78
C GLU A 135 -10.99 11.71 -8.67
N LEU A 136 -11.45 10.94 -9.66
CA LEU A 136 -11.09 9.53 -9.77
C LEU A 136 -9.80 9.42 -10.57
N ILE A 137 -8.71 9.03 -9.92
CA ILE A 137 -7.45 8.69 -10.58
C ILE A 137 -7.05 7.30 -10.09
N HIS A 138 -7.18 6.31 -10.96
CA HIS A 138 -6.90 4.92 -10.61
C HIS A 138 -5.49 4.75 -10.06
N HIS A 139 -5.36 3.88 -9.06
CA HIS A 139 -4.06 3.51 -8.53
C HIS A 139 -3.22 2.84 -9.62
N GLY A 140 -2.06 3.41 -9.92
CA GLY A 140 -1.14 2.86 -10.92
C GLY A 140 -0.29 1.72 -10.38
N CYS A 141 0.27 0.93 -11.28
CA CYS A 141 1.36 -0.01 -10.99
C CYS A 141 2.25 -0.14 -12.24
N LYS A 142 3.56 -0.18 -12.04
CA LYS A 142 4.52 -0.37 -13.13
C LYS A 142 4.56 -1.85 -13.48
N SER A 143 4.53 -2.20 -14.76
CA SER A 143 4.76 -3.59 -15.19
C SER A 143 6.13 -4.05 -14.70
N SER A 144 6.18 -5.27 -14.17
CA SER A 144 7.35 -5.85 -13.53
C SER A 144 7.75 -7.13 -14.23
N GLU A 145 9.05 -7.36 -14.32
CA GLU A 145 9.59 -8.63 -14.77
C GLU A 145 9.36 -9.72 -13.73
N ILE A 146 9.41 -10.97 -14.17
CA ILE A 146 9.28 -12.13 -13.31
C ILE A 146 10.43 -13.10 -13.56
N VAL A 147 10.96 -13.68 -12.48
CA VAL A 147 11.92 -14.77 -12.58
C VAL A 147 11.20 -16.04 -13.03
N PRO A 148 11.73 -16.81 -14.00
CA PRO A 148 11.15 -18.08 -14.42
C PRO A 148 10.94 -19.02 -13.23
N ARG A 149 9.80 -19.74 -13.22
CA ARG A 149 9.35 -20.56 -12.09
C ARG A 149 10.41 -21.56 -11.60
N ASN A 150 11.09 -22.24 -12.51
CA ASN A 150 12.14 -23.22 -12.17
C ASN A 150 13.30 -22.57 -11.40
N VAL A 151 13.77 -21.40 -11.87
CA VAL A 151 14.85 -20.63 -11.22
C VAL A 151 14.40 -20.12 -9.86
N ALA A 152 13.19 -19.56 -9.77
CA ALA A 152 12.62 -19.07 -8.52
C ALA A 152 12.44 -20.21 -7.49
N ASN A 153 11.88 -21.34 -7.91
CA ASN A 153 11.70 -22.51 -7.06
C ASN A 153 13.03 -23.07 -6.55
N GLN A 154 14.03 -23.20 -7.42
CA GLN A 154 15.37 -23.63 -7.03
C GLN A 154 15.97 -22.69 -5.97
N SER A 155 15.85 -21.37 -6.17
CA SER A 155 16.38 -20.37 -5.23
C SER A 155 15.71 -20.41 -3.85
N LEU A 156 14.44 -20.83 -3.79
CA LEU A 156 13.65 -20.92 -2.55
C LEU A 156 13.59 -22.34 -1.97
N GLY A 157 14.24 -23.32 -2.60
CA GLY A 157 14.20 -24.72 -2.18
C GLY A 157 12.83 -25.39 -2.34
N ILE A 158 12.02 -24.93 -3.29
CA ILE A 158 10.67 -25.45 -3.56
C ILE A 158 10.77 -26.53 -4.66
N ASP A 159 10.11 -27.68 -4.43
CA ASP A 159 9.98 -28.71 -5.46
C ASP A 159 9.08 -28.22 -6.61
N GLU A 160 9.62 -28.19 -7.83
CA GLU A 160 8.92 -27.67 -9.02
C GLU A 160 7.63 -28.40 -9.36
N ARG A 161 7.46 -29.63 -8.89
CA ARG A 161 6.25 -30.45 -9.13
C ARG A 161 5.08 -30.03 -8.25
N ILE A 162 5.33 -29.23 -7.21
CA ILE A 162 4.31 -28.82 -6.24
C ILE A 162 3.69 -27.48 -6.70
N PRO A 163 2.36 -27.41 -6.86
CA PRO A 163 1.65 -26.15 -7.05
C PRO A 163 1.82 -25.22 -5.84
N VAL A 164 2.15 -23.96 -6.10
CA VAL A 164 2.43 -22.95 -5.07
C VAL A 164 1.33 -21.89 -5.08
N ILE A 165 0.55 -21.85 -3.99
CA ILE A 165 -0.39 -20.77 -3.73
C ILE A 165 0.36 -19.67 -2.98
N GLY A 166 0.28 -18.44 -3.48
CA GLY A 166 1.02 -17.30 -2.96
C GLY A 166 0.15 -16.30 -2.22
N TYR A 167 0.73 -15.62 -1.24
CA TYR A 167 0.26 -14.34 -0.73
C TYR A 167 1.46 -13.41 -0.58
N CYS A 168 1.37 -12.20 -1.13
CA CYS A 168 2.38 -11.16 -0.92
C CYS A 168 1.74 -9.87 -0.41
N GLY A 169 2.06 -9.40 0.80
CA GLY A 169 1.48 -8.16 1.38
C GLY A 169 1.63 -8.01 2.90
N PHE A 170 1.25 -6.86 3.43
CA PHE A 170 1.26 -6.61 4.89
C PHE A 170 0.28 -7.52 5.62
N ILE A 171 0.69 -8.07 6.76
CA ILE A 171 -0.13 -8.96 7.58
C ILE A 171 -0.96 -8.15 8.59
N SER A 172 -2.29 -8.26 8.49
CA SER A 172 -3.24 -7.69 9.45
C SER A 172 -4.57 -8.43 9.40
N HIS A 173 -5.41 -8.30 10.45
CA HIS A 173 -6.72 -8.97 10.50
C HIS A 173 -7.61 -8.66 9.28
N ALA A 174 -7.54 -7.42 8.77
CA ALA A 174 -8.32 -7.02 7.59
C ALA A 174 -7.95 -7.80 6.32
N LYS A 175 -6.78 -8.47 6.30
CA LYS A 175 -6.31 -9.25 5.16
C LYS A 175 -6.83 -10.69 5.13
N GLY A 176 -7.44 -11.19 6.21
CA GLY A 176 -8.12 -12.49 6.24
C GLY A 176 -7.23 -13.69 5.93
N ILE A 177 -5.97 -13.67 6.38
CA ILE A 177 -4.96 -14.68 6.03
C ILE A 177 -5.33 -16.07 6.59
N GLU A 178 -6.05 -16.11 7.71
CA GLU A 178 -6.63 -17.33 8.31
C GLU A 178 -7.41 -18.12 7.27
N THR A 179 -8.28 -17.45 6.50
CA THR A 179 -9.10 -18.07 5.46
C THR A 179 -8.24 -18.70 4.36
N LEU A 180 -7.12 -18.09 4.00
CA LEU A 180 -6.20 -18.66 3.02
C LEU A 180 -5.51 -19.91 3.57
N ILE A 181 -5.01 -19.87 4.80
CA ILE A 181 -4.38 -21.04 5.44
C ILE A 181 -5.38 -22.20 5.53
N GLU A 182 -6.61 -21.92 5.95
CA GLU A 182 -7.67 -22.94 6.00
C GLU A 182 -8.01 -23.50 4.62
N ALA A 183 -8.11 -22.65 3.60
CA ALA A 183 -8.41 -23.08 2.24
C ALA A 183 -7.32 -23.99 1.68
N VAL A 184 -6.05 -23.60 1.82
CA VAL A 184 -4.91 -24.42 1.34
C VAL A 184 -4.80 -25.74 2.11
N SER A 185 -5.21 -25.79 3.39
CA SER A 185 -5.19 -27.05 4.15
C SER A 185 -6.09 -28.13 3.55
N LYS A 186 -7.15 -27.72 2.84
CA LYS A 186 -8.10 -28.61 2.15
C LYS A 186 -7.64 -29.03 0.75
N ILE A 187 -6.52 -28.48 0.25
CA ILE A 187 -5.95 -28.81 -1.05
C ILE A 187 -4.69 -29.67 -0.81
N PRO A 188 -4.76 -31.00 -0.98
CA PRO A 188 -3.59 -31.86 -0.82
C PRO A 188 -2.58 -31.63 -1.95
N LYS A 189 -1.30 -31.93 -1.69
CA LYS A 189 -0.19 -31.83 -2.66
C LYS A 189 0.07 -30.42 -3.21
N SER A 190 -0.23 -29.39 -2.43
CA SER A 190 0.12 -27.99 -2.72
C SER A 190 0.90 -27.37 -1.57
N ALA A 191 1.61 -26.28 -1.86
CA ALA A 191 2.33 -25.46 -0.89
C ALA A 191 1.75 -24.04 -0.82
N LEU A 192 1.94 -23.39 0.33
CA LEU A 192 1.65 -21.99 0.58
C LEU A 192 2.96 -21.20 0.70
N LEU A 193 3.12 -20.14 -0.09
CA LEU A 193 4.25 -19.22 0.00
C LEU A 193 3.77 -17.85 0.50
N MET A 194 4.26 -17.44 1.66
CA MET A 194 3.88 -16.21 2.34
C MET A 194 5.00 -15.17 2.28
N GLY A 195 4.83 -14.14 1.44
CA GLY A 195 5.69 -12.96 1.37
C GLY A 195 5.03 -11.77 2.07
N GLY A 196 5.22 -11.60 3.37
CA GLY A 196 4.56 -10.53 4.11
C GLY A 196 5.41 -9.98 5.23
N GLY A 197 5.69 -8.68 5.14
CA GLY A 197 6.56 -8.03 6.10
C GLY A 197 5.96 -7.86 7.48
N TRP A 198 6.80 -8.14 8.47
CA TRP A 198 6.68 -7.64 9.83
C TRP A 198 6.69 -6.10 9.85
N HIS A 199 5.76 -5.49 10.58
CA HIS A 199 5.78 -4.03 10.83
C HIS A 199 6.76 -3.62 11.94
N THR A 200 7.24 -4.60 12.71
CA THR A 200 8.09 -4.44 13.89
C THR A 200 9.13 -5.55 13.91
N GLU A 201 10.33 -5.32 14.46
CA GLU A 201 11.38 -6.35 14.58
C GLU A 201 10.92 -7.60 15.36
N GLN A 202 9.81 -7.51 16.10
CA GLN A 202 9.12 -8.61 16.76
C GLN A 202 7.78 -8.90 16.08
N GLY A 203 7.43 -10.18 15.92
CA GLY A 203 6.12 -10.61 15.46
C GLY A 203 4.99 -10.10 16.37
N THR A 204 3.87 -9.68 15.77
CA THR A 204 2.66 -9.38 16.56
C THR A 204 2.01 -10.68 17.02
N HIS A 205 1.23 -10.65 18.11
CA HIS A 205 0.45 -11.81 18.56
C HIS A 205 -0.39 -12.43 17.42
N TYR A 206 -0.89 -11.59 16.52
CA TYR A 206 -1.63 -12.03 15.36
C TYR A 206 -0.75 -12.82 14.38
N ILE A 207 0.44 -12.33 14.04
CA ILE A 207 1.39 -13.05 13.18
C ILE A 207 1.77 -14.40 13.81
N THR A 208 2.10 -14.41 15.11
CA THR A 208 2.40 -15.66 15.83
C THR A 208 1.25 -16.65 15.74
N SER A 209 0.00 -16.18 15.88
CA SER A 209 -1.18 -17.05 15.75
C SER A 209 -1.33 -17.64 14.34
N LEU A 210 -1.01 -16.88 13.28
CA LEU A 210 -1.02 -17.36 11.90
C LEU A 210 0.09 -18.38 11.63
N THR A 211 1.29 -18.14 12.15
CA THR A 211 2.41 -19.09 12.02
C THR A 211 2.08 -20.41 12.70
N MET A 212 1.59 -20.39 13.95
CA MET A 212 1.16 -21.60 14.68
C MET A 212 0.02 -22.33 13.95
N MET A 213 -0.92 -21.58 13.36
CA MET A 213 -2.00 -22.16 12.57
C MET A 213 -1.48 -22.84 11.31
N ALA A 214 -0.54 -22.21 10.59
CA ALA A 214 0.08 -22.78 9.41
C ALA A 214 0.92 -24.02 9.74
N GLU A 215 1.69 -24.01 10.83
CA GLU A 215 2.45 -25.19 11.29
C GLU A 215 1.53 -26.38 11.59
N ARG A 216 0.38 -26.12 12.21
CA ARG A 216 -0.61 -27.17 12.52
C ARG A 216 -1.33 -27.70 11.29
N LEU A 217 -1.75 -26.83 10.38
CA LEU A 217 -2.64 -27.20 9.25
C LEU A 217 -1.88 -27.52 7.96
N LEU A 218 -0.67 -26.99 7.81
CA LEU A 218 0.18 -27.10 6.62
C LEU A 218 1.60 -27.57 7.01
N PRO A 219 1.77 -28.67 7.78
CA PRO A 219 3.10 -29.11 8.21
C PRO A 219 3.99 -29.37 6.99
N HIS A 220 5.14 -28.71 6.94
CA HIS A 220 6.09 -28.74 5.82
C HIS A 220 5.53 -28.26 4.46
N ARG A 221 4.38 -27.59 4.44
CA ARG A 221 3.72 -27.07 3.22
C ARG A 221 3.50 -25.56 3.24
N CYS A 222 4.06 -24.85 4.22
CA CYS A 222 3.99 -23.39 4.28
C CYS A 222 5.39 -22.80 4.46
N LEU A 223 5.82 -21.93 3.54
CA LEU A 223 7.07 -21.20 3.60
C LEU A 223 6.80 -19.73 3.85
N TRP A 224 7.41 -19.17 4.89
CA TRP A 224 7.34 -17.76 5.23
C TRP A 224 8.64 -17.07 4.82
N LEU A 225 8.57 -16.17 3.84
CA LEU A 225 9.72 -15.35 3.41
C LEU A 225 9.92 -14.12 4.30
N GLY A 226 8.89 -13.74 5.07
CA GLY A 226 8.90 -12.48 5.80
C GLY A 226 8.73 -11.27 4.88
N TYR A 227 9.38 -10.16 5.21
CA TYR A 227 9.38 -9.00 4.32
C TYR A 227 10.22 -9.30 3.09
N VAL A 228 9.60 -9.26 1.92
CA VAL A 228 10.27 -9.41 0.62
C VAL A 228 10.70 -8.03 0.12
N PRO A 229 12.02 -7.76 0.00
CA PRO A 229 12.56 -6.57 -0.65
C PRO A 229 12.13 -6.46 -2.11
N GLU A 230 12.18 -5.24 -2.67
CA GLU A 230 11.71 -4.97 -4.03
C GLU A 230 12.47 -5.77 -5.11
N ASP A 231 13.77 -5.92 -4.94
CA ASP A 231 14.67 -6.70 -5.79
C ASP A 231 14.45 -8.22 -5.69
N GLU A 232 13.77 -8.69 -4.65
CA GLU A 232 13.40 -10.10 -4.48
C GLU A 232 11.95 -10.41 -4.90
N LEU A 233 11.12 -9.39 -5.19
CA LEU A 233 9.71 -9.59 -5.58
C LEU A 233 9.58 -10.44 -6.85
N ALA A 234 10.45 -10.24 -7.84
CA ALA A 234 10.43 -11.01 -9.09
C ALA A 234 10.65 -12.51 -8.85
N THR A 235 11.51 -12.87 -7.89
CA THR A 235 11.76 -14.25 -7.45
C THR A 235 10.57 -14.79 -6.65
N ALA A 236 10.08 -14.03 -5.66
CA ALA A 236 8.97 -14.46 -4.82
C ALA A 236 7.70 -14.71 -5.63
N TYR A 237 7.32 -13.78 -6.51
CA TYR A 237 6.22 -14.00 -7.44
C TYR A 237 6.57 -15.12 -8.42
N GLY A 238 7.79 -15.18 -8.97
CA GLY A 238 8.26 -16.26 -9.85
C GLY A 238 7.89 -17.67 -9.39
N ALA A 239 8.03 -17.93 -8.08
CA ALA A 239 7.71 -19.21 -7.47
C ALA A 239 6.20 -19.49 -7.26
N MET A 240 5.33 -18.47 -7.30
CA MET A 240 3.89 -18.61 -7.06
C MET A 240 3.13 -18.93 -8.35
N ASP A 241 2.30 -19.97 -8.36
CA ASP A 241 1.44 -20.26 -9.52
C ASP A 241 0.23 -19.33 -9.59
N ILE A 242 -0.33 -19.03 -8.42
CA ILE A 242 -1.50 -18.18 -8.25
C ILE A 242 -1.36 -17.39 -6.96
N VAL A 243 -1.82 -16.13 -6.96
CA VAL A 243 -1.76 -15.28 -5.77
C VAL A 243 -3.16 -15.06 -5.22
N VAL A 244 -3.34 -15.20 -3.91
CA VAL A 244 -4.64 -15.11 -3.26
C VAL A 244 -4.68 -13.92 -2.30
N TYR A 245 -5.70 -13.07 -2.41
CA TYR A 245 -5.97 -11.93 -1.53
C TYR A 245 -7.32 -12.08 -0.83
N PRO A 246 -7.39 -12.81 0.31
CA PRO A 246 -8.64 -13.11 1.02
C PRO A 246 -9.08 -11.95 1.93
N SER A 247 -8.83 -10.70 1.53
CA SER A 247 -9.10 -9.54 2.38
C SER A 247 -10.57 -9.48 2.79
N VAL A 248 -10.81 -9.22 4.07
CA VAL A 248 -12.15 -9.00 4.63
C VAL A 248 -12.61 -7.57 4.35
N TYR A 249 -11.66 -6.62 4.35
CA TYR A 249 -11.91 -5.24 4.03
C TYR A 249 -10.71 -4.63 3.30
N SER A 250 -10.98 -3.75 2.34
CA SER A 250 -9.98 -2.96 1.64
C SER A 250 -10.66 -1.75 0.99
N THR A 251 -9.94 -0.63 0.94
CA THR A 251 -10.28 0.55 0.14
C THR A 251 -9.51 0.55 -1.18
N GLU A 252 -8.29 0.03 -1.16
CA GLU A 252 -7.42 -0.23 -2.30
C GLU A 252 -6.38 -1.30 -1.89
N SER A 253 -5.72 -1.94 -2.85
CA SER A 253 -4.67 -2.92 -2.58
C SER A 253 -3.50 -2.80 -3.55
N GLY A 254 -2.49 -2.02 -3.18
CA GLY A 254 -1.22 -1.98 -3.92
C GLY A 254 -0.52 -3.34 -4.01
N ALA A 255 -0.71 -4.21 -3.01
CA ALA A 255 -0.19 -5.58 -3.06
C ALA A 255 -0.86 -6.44 -4.15
N LEU A 256 -2.18 -6.28 -4.32
CA LEU A 256 -2.91 -6.96 -5.39
C LEU A 256 -2.44 -6.47 -6.75
N LEU A 257 -2.31 -5.15 -6.92
CA LEU A 257 -1.80 -4.57 -8.16
C LEU A 257 -0.36 -5.00 -8.46
N MET A 258 0.48 -5.16 -7.42
CA MET A 258 1.84 -5.68 -7.57
C MET A 258 1.87 -7.14 -8.06
N ALA A 259 0.95 -7.99 -7.59
CA ALA A 259 0.84 -9.35 -8.11
C ALA A 259 0.44 -9.36 -9.60
N LEU A 260 -0.54 -8.52 -9.97
CA LEU A 260 -0.94 -8.35 -11.37
C LEU A 260 0.21 -7.81 -12.24
N SER A 261 1.03 -6.89 -11.71
CA SER A 261 2.13 -6.30 -12.47
C SER A 261 3.25 -7.29 -12.80
N HIS A 262 3.40 -8.35 -11.99
CA HIS A 262 4.29 -9.49 -12.24
C HIS A 262 3.60 -10.59 -13.08
N GLY A 263 2.45 -10.30 -13.69
CA GLY A 263 1.74 -11.23 -14.58
C GLY A 263 1.06 -12.39 -13.85
N LYS A 264 0.77 -12.28 -12.55
CA LYS A 264 0.11 -13.35 -11.80
C LYS A 264 -1.40 -13.32 -11.95
N ALA A 265 -1.98 -14.51 -12.13
CA ALA A 265 -3.39 -14.73 -11.88
C ALA A 265 -3.68 -14.51 -10.38
N VAL A 266 -4.75 -13.77 -10.10
CA VAL A 266 -5.15 -13.40 -8.74
C VAL A 266 -6.53 -13.96 -8.42
N ILE A 267 -6.66 -14.61 -7.26
CA ILE A 267 -7.95 -14.89 -6.62
C ILE A 267 -8.12 -13.90 -5.47
N ALA A 268 -9.19 -13.14 -5.46
CA ALA A 268 -9.47 -12.22 -4.36
C ALA A 268 -10.92 -12.34 -3.89
N ASN A 269 -11.17 -11.98 -2.64
CA ASN A 269 -12.55 -11.81 -2.18
C ASN A 269 -13.25 -10.76 -3.05
N ARG A 270 -14.56 -10.94 -3.26
CA ARG A 270 -15.38 -10.08 -4.11
C ARG A 270 -15.72 -8.75 -3.45
N LEU A 271 -14.69 -7.99 -3.08
CA LEU A 271 -14.80 -6.64 -2.53
C LEU A 271 -15.00 -5.63 -3.67
N PRO A 272 -15.82 -4.58 -3.48
CA PRO A 272 -16.04 -3.56 -4.51
C PRO A 272 -14.75 -3.01 -5.15
N PRO A 273 -13.72 -2.56 -4.41
CA PRO A 273 -12.51 -2.02 -5.04
C PRO A 273 -11.66 -3.05 -5.78
N PHE A 274 -11.85 -4.35 -5.53
CA PHE A 274 -11.12 -5.42 -6.23
C PHE A 274 -11.79 -5.79 -7.55
N ARG A 275 -13.12 -5.74 -7.61
CA ARG A 275 -13.88 -5.97 -8.85
C ARG A 275 -13.57 -4.94 -9.94
N GLU A 276 -13.15 -3.74 -9.53
CA GLU A 276 -12.76 -2.68 -10.44
C GLU A 276 -11.35 -2.90 -11.05
N LYS A 277 -10.69 -4.03 -10.72
CA LYS A 277 -9.36 -4.42 -11.24
C LYS A 277 -9.42 -5.65 -12.16
N GLU A 278 -10.62 -6.13 -12.48
CA GLU A 278 -10.89 -7.17 -13.50
C GLU A 278 -10.70 -6.59 -14.91
#